data_AF-A0A540MT73-F1
#
_entry.id   AF-A0A540MT73-F1
#
_cell.length_a   1.000
_cell.length_b   1.000
_cell.length_c   1.000
_cell.angle_alpha   90.00
_cell.angle_beta   90.00
_cell.angle_gamma   90.00
#
_symmetry.space_group_name_H-M   'P 1'
#
loop_
_entity.id
_entity.type
_entity.pdbx_description
1 polymer ?
#
loop_
_entity_poly.entity_id
_entity_poly.type
_entity_poly.pdbx_seq_one_letter_code
_entity_poly.pdbx_strand_id
1 'polypeptide(L)'
;MTVHGKAYVLPSVSGSMSSSNTLPFPSIFGNLVDQHGELSSTPIVGSPSRGSLDVHSIPMAARLRSSTAVLPFLVNRLGDLRSCGIARGAPGVELVRSWGFAKYELEDMGEML
;
A
#
# COMPACT_ATOMS: atom_id res chain seq x y z
N MET A 1 41.73 -14.62 -55.31
CA MET A 1 40.38 -14.34 -54.76
C MET A 1 40.54 -13.38 -53.61
N THR A 2 40.17 -12.13 -53.81
CA THR A 2 40.23 -11.08 -52.78
C THR A 2 38.90 -11.05 -52.06
N VAL A 3 38.90 -11.21 -50.73
CA VAL A 3 37.68 -11.07 -49.91
C VAL A 3 37.76 -9.74 -49.16
N HIS A 4 36.98 -8.76 -49.60
CA HIS A 4 36.80 -7.50 -48.88
C HIS A 4 35.77 -7.71 -47.76
N GLY A 5 36.24 -7.84 -46.52
CA GLY A 5 35.39 -7.75 -45.34
C GLY A 5 35.08 -6.29 -45.02
N LYS A 6 33.82 -5.86 -45.17
CA LYS A 6 33.35 -4.60 -44.58
C LYS A 6 33.07 -4.82 -43.10
N ALA A 7 33.88 -4.20 -42.23
CA ALA A 7 33.54 -4.05 -40.83
C ALA A 7 32.44 -2.98 -40.71
N TYR A 8 31.28 -3.36 -40.18
CA TYR A 8 30.27 -2.39 -39.76
C TYR A 8 30.62 -1.96 -38.33
N VAL A 9 31.02 -0.69 -38.18
CA VAL A 9 31.16 -0.06 -36.87
C VAL A 9 29.76 0.26 -36.36
N LEU A 10 29.33 -0.41 -35.30
CA LEU A 10 28.11 -0.03 -34.57
C LEU A 10 28.38 1.28 -33.82
N PRO A 11 27.50 2.30 -33.89
CA PRO A 11 27.67 3.50 -33.09
C PRO A 11 27.53 3.14 -31.61
N SER A 12 28.52 3.52 -30.80
CA SER A 12 28.41 3.51 -29.35
C SER A 12 27.29 4.45 -28.93
N VAL A 13 26.15 3.89 -28.51
CA VAL A 13 25.07 4.66 -27.89
C VAL A 13 25.52 5.03 -26.47
N SER A 14 26.13 6.21 -26.32
CA SER A 14 26.21 6.87 -25.00
C SER A 14 24.85 7.50 -24.69
N GLY A 15 23.85 6.64 -24.48
CA GLY A 15 22.56 7.06 -23.96
C GLY A 15 22.65 7.09 -22.44
N SER A 16 22.73 8.29 -21.84
CA SER A 16 22.40 8.42 -20.42
C SER A 16 21.00 7.85 -20.24
N MET A 17 20.86 6.80 -19.42
CA MET A 17 19.55 6.30 -19.01
C MET A 17 18.81 7.48 -18.38
N SER A 18 17.88 8.07 -19.14
CA SER A 18 16.88 9.00 -18.62
C SER A 18 16.15 8.25 -17.52
N SER A 19 16.45 8.59 -16.28
CA SER A 19 15.74 8.11 -15.11
C SER A 19 14.24 8.19 -15.36
N SER A 20 13.54 7.10 -15.04
CA SER A 20 12.08 6.97 -15.02
C SER A 20 11.38 8.30 -14.80
N ASN A 21 10.63 8.74 -15.81
CA ASN A 21 9.88 10.00 -15.80
C ASN A 21 8.79 9.90 -14.73
N THR A 22 9.13 10.28 -13.51
CA THR A 22 8.23 10.26 -12.37
C THR A 22 7.53 11.60 -12.41
N LEU A 23 6.20 11.60 -12.59
CA LEU A 23 5.43 12.84 -12.58
C LEU A 23 5.68 13.57 -11.24
N PRO A 24 5.81 14.91 -11.26
CA PRO A 24 6.02 15.67 -10.03
C PRO A 24 4.83 15.48 -9.09
N PHE A 25 5.11 15.45 -7.78
CA PHE A 25 4.07 15.31 -6.77
C PHE A 25 3.12 16.53 -6.81
N PRO A 26 1.80 16.36 -6.57
CA PRO A 26 0.85 17.47 -6.61
C PRO A 26 1.24 18.60 -5.67
N SER A 27 1.45 19.79 -6.23
CA SER A 27 1.81 21.01 -5.48
C SER A 27 0.59 21.67 -4.81
N ILE A 28 -0.33 20.88 -4.23
CA ILE A 28 -1.54 21.36 -3.52
C ILE A 28 -1.39 21.33 -1.99
N PHE A 29 -0.40 20.57 -1.51
CA PHE A 29 -0.12 20.47 -0.09
C PHE A 29 0.76 21.64 0.36
N GLY A 30 0.56 22.03 1.61
CA GLY A 30 1.31 23.12 2.23
C GLY A 30 2.83 22.90 2.26
N ASN A 31 3.56 23.88 2.76
CA ASN A 31 5.03 23.90 2.76
C ASN A 31 5.71 22.86 3.66
N LEU A 32 4.97 21.90 4.21
CA LEU A 32 5.51 20.71 4.87
C LEU A 32 5.68 19.53 3.91
N VAL A 33 5.22 19.65 2.66
CA VAL A 33 5.34 18.61 1.63
C VAL A 33 6.18 19.11 0.47
N ASP A 34 7.27 18.42 0.17
CA ASP A 34 8.18 18.79 -0.91
C ASP A 34 7.65 18.41 -2.32
N GLN A 35 8.47 18.60 -3.35
CA GLN A 35 8.10 18.32 -4.75
C GLN A 35 8.02 16.81 -5.08
N HIS A 36 8.47 15.95 -4.16
CA HIS A 36 8.49 14.50 -4.28
C HIS A 36 7.42 13.83 -3.37
N GLY A 37 6.74 14.62 -2.53
CA GLY A 37 5.73 14.14 -1.58
C GLY A 37 6.31 13.77 -0.21
N GLU A 38 7.57 14.13 0.06
CA GLU A 38 8.22 13.89 1.33
C GLU A 38 7.75 14.89 2.39
N LEU A 39 7.56 14.40 3.62
CA LEU A 39 7.15 15.20 4.77
C LEU A 39 8.37 15.84 5.43
N SER A 40 8.34 17.16 5.58
CA SER A 40 9.31 17.93 6.38
C SER A 40 8.73 18.27 7.76
N SER A 41 9.56 18.19 8.79
CA SER A 41 9.22 18.66 10.15
C SER A 41 9.22 20.18 10.28
N THR A 42 9.81 20.88 9.31
CA THR A 42 9.87 22.35 9.27
C THR A 42 9.31 22.90 7.97
N PRO A 43 8.63 24.06 8.00
CA PRO A 43 8.15 24.72 6.79
C PRO A 43 9.29 24.97 5.79
N ILE A 44 9.11 24.53 4.55
CA ILE A 44 10.05 24.76 3.47
C ILE A 44 10.04 26.25 3.13
N VAL A 45 11.17 26.92 3.39
CA VAL A 45 11.35 28.36 3.12
C VAL A 45 11.47 28.59 1.62
N GLY A 46 10.76 29.60 1.10
CA GLY A 46 10.78 29.94 -0.33
C GLY A 46 9.88 29.05 -1.19
N SER A 47 8.95 28.29 -0.60
CA SER A 47 7.92 27.58 -1.36
C SER A 47 7.08 28.61 -2.15
N PRO A 48 6.95 28.48 -3.48
CA PRO A 48 6.12 29.39 -4.28
C PRO A 48 4.68 29.35 -3.75
N SER A 49 3.96 30.48 -3.77
CA SER A 49 2.54 30.53 -3.42
C SER A 49 1.78 29.56 -4.33
N ARG A 50 1.25 28.46 -3.77
CA ARG A 50 0.76 27.29 -4.49
C ARG A 50 -0.66 27.42 -5.08
N GLY A 51 -1.22 28.64 -5.11
CA GLY A 51 -2.57 28.92 -5.61
C GLY A 51 -3.63 29.00 -4.50
N SER A 52 -4.91 28.89 -4.87
CA SER A 52 -6.06 29.20 -4.00
C SER A 52 -6.40 28.13 -2.94
N LEU A 53 -5.73 26.98 -2.92
CA LEU A 53 -6.02 25.88 -1.99
C LEU A 53 -4.73 25.44 -1.29
N ASP A 54 -4.54 25.84 -0.03
CA ASP A 54 -3.47 25.32 0.82
C ASP A 54 -4.02 24.13 1.62
N VAL A 55 -3.67 22.91 1.19
CA VAL A 55 -4.14 21.69 1.84
C VAL A 55 -3.21 21.37 3.02
N HIS A 56 -3.70 21.62 4.24
CA HIS A 56 -3.02 21.29 5.51
C HIS A 56 -3.27 19.84 5.96
N SER A 57 -3.08 18.85 5.08
CA SER A 57 -3.19 17.44 5.43
C SER A 57 -1.91 16.68 5.09
N ILE A 58 -1.76 15.50 5.69
CA ILE A 58 -0.65 14.58 5.38
C ILE A 58 -1.05 13.76 4.16
N PRO A 59 -0.33 13.84 3.03
CA PRO A 59 -0.56 12.95 1.91
C PRO A 59 -0.42 11.50 2.37
N MET A 60 -1.46 10.71 2.14
CA MET A 60 -1.49 9.29 2.47
C MET A 60 -1.77 8.48 1.21
N ALA A 61 -0.91 7.51 0.92
CA ALA A 61 -1.15 6.53 -0.12
C ALA A 61 -1.44 5.18 0.52
N ALA A 62 -2.55 4.55 0.11
CA ALA A 62 -2.89 3.20 0.52
C ALA A 62 -3.05 2.32 -0.72
N ARG A 63 -2.52 1.10 -0.67
CA ARG A 63 -2.71 0.09 -1.71
C ARG A 63 -3.77 -0.90 -1.25
N LEU A 64 -4.95 -0.81 -1.84
CA LEU A 64 -5.93 -1.88 -1.73
C LEU A 64 -5.61 -2.95 -2.79
N ARG A 65 -5.51 -4.20 -2.38
CA ARG A 65 -5.39 -5.33 -3.32
C ARG A 65 -6.35 -6.43 -2.92
N SER A 66 -6.99 -7.05 -3.92
CA SER A 66 -7.59 -8.36 -3.73
C SER A 66 -6.46 -9.40 -3.71
N SER A 67 -6.34 -10.17 -2.64
CA SER A 67 -5.28 -11.16 -2.50
C SER A 67 -5.63 -12.21 -1.45
N THR A 68 -5.33 -13.46 -1.77
CA THR A 68 -5.41 -14.60 -0.85
C THR A 68 -4.34 -14.62 0.23
N ALA A 69 -3.36 -13.70 0.19
CA ALA A 69 -2.31 -13.63 1.22
C ALA A 69 -2.84 -13.29 2.62
N VAL A 70 -4.09 -12.81 2.73
CA VAL A 70 -4.76 -12.56 4.01
C VAL A 70 -5.29 -13.85 4.66
N LEU A 71 -5.40 -14.96 3.91
CA LEU A 71 -6.02 -16.20 4.41
C LEU A 71 -5.40 -16.72 5.71
N PRO A 72 -4.06 -16.79 5.91
CA PRO A 72 -3.49 -17.26 7.17
C PRO A 72 -3.91 -16.40 8.37
N PHE A 73 -4.03 -15.08 8.16
CA PHE A 73 -4.52 -14.17 9.20
C PHE A 73 -5.98 -14.45 9.55
N LEU A 74 -6.83 -14.69 8.55
CA LEU A 74 -8.24 -15.01 8.76
C LEU A 74 -8.42 -16.37 9.46
N VAL A 75 -7.69 -17.40 9.04
CA VAL A 75 -7.71 -18.73 9.68
C VAL A 75 -7.29 -18.63 11.14
N ASN A 76 -6.20 -17.93 11.43
CA ASN A 76 -5.74 -17.73 12.80
C ASN A 76 -6.79 -17.00 13.64
N ARG A 77 -7.39 -15.91 13.11
CA ARG A 77 -8.42 -15.18 13.85
C ARG A 77 -9.71 -15.96 14.05
N LEU A 78 -10.12 -16.79 13.09
CA LEU A 78 -11.25 -17.67 13.30
C LEU A 78 -10.94 -18.70 14.41
N GLY A 79 -9.71 -19.22 14.45
CA GLY A 79 -9.24 -20.10 15.53
C GLY A 79 -9.32 -19.43 16.91
N ASP A 80 -8.87 -18.18 17.02
CA ASP A 80 -8.97 -17.39 18.25
C ASP A 80 -10.42 -17.14 18.67
N LEU A 81 -11.29 -16.82 17.70
CA LEU A 81 -12.70 -16.56 17.97
C LEU A 81 -13.43 -17.83 18.42
N ARG A 82 -13.01 -19.00 17.92
CA ARG A 82 -13.50 -20.30 18.37
C ARG A 82 -13.07 -20.60 19.80
N SER A 83 -11.77 -20.49 20.10
CA SER A 83 -11.22 -20.82 21.42
C SER A 83 -11.66 -19.85 22.52
N CYS A 84 -11.74 -18.55 22.21
CA CYS A 84 -12.06 -17.51 23.19
C CYS A 84 -13.52 -17.05 23.16
N GLY A 85 -14.24 -17.29 22.05
CA GLY A 85 -15.55 -16.71 21.80
C GLY A 85 -16.72 -17.69 21.77
N ILE A 86 -16.50 -18.98 21.52
CA ILE A 86 -17.61 -19.96 21.51
C ILE A 86 -17.28 -21.29 22.20
N ALA A 87 -16.03 -21.53 22.57
CA ALA A 87 -15.67 -22.68 23.38
C ALA A 87 -16.40 -22.63 24.73
N ARG A 88 -16.66 -23.80 25.29
CA ARG A 88 -17.39 -23.92 26.56
C ARG A 88 -16.62 -23.20 27.67
N GLY A 89 -17.28 -22.24 28.31
CA GLY A 89 -16.68 -21.44 29.40
C GLY A 89 -15.70 -20.37 28.93
N ALA A 90 -15.67 -20.07 27.62
CA ALA A 90 -14.78 -19.05 27.11
C ALA A 90 -15.23 -17.65 27.55
N PRO A 91 -14.29 -16.74 27.90
CA PRO A 91 -14.61 -15.44 28.46
C PRO A 91 -15.28 -14.49 27.46
N GLY A 92 -15.09 -14.72 26.15
CA GLY A 92 -15.62 -13.88 25.09
C GLY A 92 -17.02 -14.28 24.59
N VAL A 93 -17.68 -15.27 25.19
CA VAL A 93 -18.97 -15.78 24.68
C VAL A 93 -20.05 -14.70 24.62
N GLU A 94 -20.20 -13.90 25.67
CA GLU A 94 -21.19 -12.82 25.66
C GLU A 94 -20.82 -11.72 24.67
N LEU A 95 -19.53 -11.44 24.48
CA LEU A 95 -19.05 -10.45 23.53
C LEU A 95 -19.37 -10.86 22.08
N VAL A 96 -19.05 -12.09 21.71
CA VAL A 96 -19.34 -12.62 20.36
C VAL A 96 -20.85 -12.64 20.09
N ARG A 97 -21.66 -13.00 21.10
CA ARG A 97 -23.12 -12.91 21.01
C ARG A 97 -23.62 -11.47 20.88
N SER A 98 -22.99 -10.51 21.56
CA SER A 98 -23.35 -9.08 21.47
C SER A 98 -23.06 -8.48 20.09
N TRP A 99 -22.10 -9.04 19.35
CA TRP A 99 -21.85 -8.71 17.95
C TRP A 99 -22.88 -9.34 17.00
N GLY A 100 -23.79 -10.18 17.51
CA GLY A 100 -24.84 -10.83 16.74
C GLY A 100 -24.47 -12.22 16.24
N PHE A 101 -23.29 -12.77 16.59
CA PHE A 101 -22.91 -14.10 16.14
C PHE A 101 -23.51 -15.19 17.02
N ALA A 102 -24.16 -16.15 16.37
CA ALA A 102 -24.48 -17.42 16.99
C ALA A 102 -23.31 -18.41 16.87
N LYS A 103 -23.30 -19.41 17.75
CA LYS A 103 -22.25 -20.44 17.77
C LYS A 103 -22.09 -21.14 16.42
N TYR A 104 -23.21 -21.57 15.83
CA TYR A 104 -23.22 -22.33 14.57
C TYR A 104 -22.70 -21.49 13.39
N GLU A 105 -22.99 -20.19 13.35
CA GLU A 105 -22.50 -19.31 12.29
C GLU A 105 -20.97 -19.25 12.27
N LEU A 106 -20.35 -19.28 13.45
CA LEU A 106 -18.89 -19.28 13.57
C LEU A 106 -18.24 -20.64 13.28
N GLU A 107 -19.00 -21.71 13.45
CA GLU A 107 -18.60 -23.05 13.03
C GLU A 107 -18.66 -23.14 11.49
N ASP A 108 -19.76 -22.71 10.87
CA ASP A 108 -19.96 -22.68 9.42
C ASP A 108 -18.93 -21.80 8.69
N MET A 109 -18.53 -20.67 9.29
CA MET A 109 -17.53 -19.75 8.72
C MET A 109 -16.18 -20.43 8.40
N GLY A 110 -15.80 -21.48 9.12
CA GLY A 110 -14.56 -22.20 8.83
C GLY A 110 -14.67 -23.21 7.71
N GLU A 111 -15.88 -23.58 7.31
CA GLU A 111 -16.12 -24.42 6.13
C GLU A 111 -16.09 -23.60 4.83
N MET A 112 -16.28 -22.27 4.94
CA MET A 112 -16.33 -21.34 3.82
C MET A 112 -14.99 -20.62 3.52
N LEU A 113 -13.97 -20.80 4.36
CA LEU A 113 -12.62 -20.22 4.20
C LEU A 113 -11.65 -21.19 3.55
#